data_AF-A0A6J6NYE8-F1
#
_entry.id   AF-A0A6J6NYE8-F1
#
_cell.length_a   1.000
_cell.length_b   1.000
_cell.length_c   1.000
_cell.angle_alpha   90.00
_cell.angle_beta   90.00
_cell.angle_gamma   90.00
#
_symmetry.space_group_name_H-M   'P 1'
#
loop_
_entity.id
_entity.type
_entity.pdbx_description
1 polymer ?
#
loop_
_entity_poly.entity_id
_entity_poly.type
_entity_poly.pdbx_seq_one_letter_code
_entity_poly.pdbx_strand_id
1 'polypeptide(L)'
;MRALGEFQEGDRWMIRARVPGGDSTQLEISVDGPTLTLRAKHTTPRFQRVYSIPAGITPSDVRADCEAGVVTISMPIRQPGTWR
;
A
#
# COMPACT_ATOMS: atom_id res chain seq x y z
N MET A 1 -12.97 5.62 14.44
CA MET A 1 -12.85 4.76 13.24
C MET A 1 -11.66 5.24 12.43
N ARG A 2 -10.83 4.33 11.96
CA ARG A 2 -9.56 4.63 11.31
C ARG A 2 -9.84 4.70 9.79
N ALA A 3 -9.53 5.80 9.09
CA ALA A 3 -9.95 6.05 7.69
C ALA A 3 -9.48 4.97 6.68
N LEU A 4 -10.34 4.58 5.74
CA LEU A 4 -9.96 3.75 4.59
C LEU A 4 -9.66 4.64 3.39
N GLY A 5 -8.82 4.16 2.47
CA GLY A 5 -8.35 4.92 1.32
C GLY A 5 -6.90 5.37 1.46
N GLU A 6 -6.53 6.34 0.65
CA GLU A 6 -5.19 6.90 0.55
C GLU A 6 -5.15 8.23 1.31
N PHE A 7 -4.15 8.42 2.16
CA PHE A 7 -3.99 9.63 2.94
C PHE A 7 -2.52 9.82 3.36
N GLN A 8 -2.16 11.06 3.66
CA GLN A 8 -0.87 11.38 4.24
C GLN A 8 -0.98 11.41 5.77
N GLU A 9 -0.03 10.76 6.45
CA GLU A 9 0.16 10.84 7.90
C GLU A 9 1.61 11.25 8.19
N GLY A 10 1.80 12.51 8.61
CA GLY A 10 3.14 13.07 8.81
C GLY A 10 3.98 13.07 7.53
N ASP A 11 5.14 12.43 7.59
CA ASP A 11 6.07 12.21 6.47
C ASP A 11 5.78 10.92 5.69
N ARG A 12 4.64 10.27 5.91
CA ARG A 12 4.33 8.96 5.28
C ARG A 12 3.06 9.02 4.45
N TRP A 13 3.12 8.36 3.31
CA TRP A 13 1.93 8.04 2.52
C TRP A 13 1.36 6.72 3.03
N MET A 14 0.07 6.74 3.36
CA MET A 14 -0.65 5.64 3.97
C MET A 14 -1.77 5.18 3.04
N ILE A 15 -1.86 3.88 2.80
CA ILE A 15 -2.94 3.26 2.03
C ILE A 15 -3.59 2.21 2.92
N ARG A 16 -4.89 2.35 3.17
CA ARG A 16 -5.64 1.39 3.98
C ARG A 16 -6.79 0.81 3.19
N ALA A 17 -6.77 -0.50 3.02
CA ALA A 17 -7.76 -1.23 2.24
C ALA A 17 -8.26 -2.46 2.99
N ARG A 18 -9.55 -2.76 2.84
CA ARG A 18 -10.11 -4.03 3.32
C ARG A 18 -9.74 -5.13 2.33
N VAL A 19 -9.24 -6.24 2.85
CA VAL A 19 -8.97 -7.45 2.08
C VAL A 19 -10.05 -8.49 2.41
N PRO A 20 -10.84 -8.94 1.41
CA PRO A 20 -11.80 -10.01 1.60
C PRO A 20 -11.13 -11.29 2.08
N GLY A 21 -11.72 -11.97 3.07
CA GLY A 21 -11.19 -13.22 3.61
C GLY A 21 -10.36 -13.07 4.88
N GLY A 22 -10.13 -11.84 5.38
CA GLY A 22 -9.63 -11.58 6.75
C GLY A 22 -8.14 -11.88 6.96
N ASP A 23 -7.80 -13.17 6.92
CA ASP A 23 -6.45 -13.71 7.10
C ASP A 23 -5.75 -13.91 5.76
N SER A 24 -5.65 -12.85 4.97
CA SER A 24 -4.88 -12.86 3.72
C SER A 24 -3.38 -12.93 4.04
N THR A 25 -2.94 -14.03 4.64
CA THR A 25 -1.54 -14.33 4.97
C THR A 25 -0.64 -14.39 3.73
N GLN A 26 -1.24 -14.37 2.53
CA GLN A 26 -0.54 -14.35 1.26
C GLN A 26 -0.88 -13.11 0.43
N LEU A 27 -0.54 -11.94 0.96
CA LEU A 27 -0.49 -10.72 0.16
C LEU A 27 0.83 -10.64 -0.60
N GLU A 28 0.73 -10.25 -1.85
CA GLU A 28 1.87 -9.90 -2.70
C GLU A 28 1.78 -8.42 -3.03
N ILE A 29 2.91 -7.72 -2.80
CA ILE A 29 3.05 -6.31 -3.10
C ILE A 29 4.19 -6.17 -4.09
N SER A 30 3.96 -5.43 -5.16
CA SER A 30 4.95 -5.16 -6.19
C SER A 30 4.96 -3.69 -6.53
N VAL A 31 6.15 -3.13 -6.71
CA VAL A 31 6.34 -1.75 -7.17
C VAL A 31 6.96 -1.80 -8.56
N ASP A 32 6.31 -1.14 -9.51
CA ASP A 32 6.78 -0.97 -10.88
C ASP A 32 6.66 0.51 -11.26
N GLY A 33 7.81 1.19 -11.36
CA GLY A 33 7.86 2.64 -11.57
C GLY A 33 7.04 3.41 -10.52
N PRO A 34 6.06 4.25 -10.92
CA PRO A 34 5.20 5.01 -10.01
C PRO A 34 3.95 4.24 -9.56
N THR A 35 3.93 2.92 -9.74
CA THR A 35 2.75 2.08 -9.49
C THR A 35 3.03 1.04 -8.43
N LEU A 36 2.15 0.95 -7.43
CA LEU A 36 2.11 -0.17 -6.50
C LEU A 36 0.92 -1.07 -6.80
N THR A 37 1.18 -2.36 -6.94
CA THR A 37 0.17 -3.39 -7.08
C THR A 37 0.08 -4.20 -5.78
N LEU A 38 -1.13 -4.27 -5.22
CA LEU A 38 -1.48 -5.12 -4.10
C LEU A 38 -2.37 -6.26 -4.60
N ARG A 39 -1.99 -7.50 -4.29
CA ARG A 39 -2.73 -8.70 -4.66
C ARG A 39 -2.88 -9.63 -3.47
N ALA A 40 -4.08 -10.17 -3.27
CA ALA A 40 -4.27 -11.29 -2.34
C ALA A 40 -4.26 -12.60 -3.13
N LYS A 41 -3.38 -13.53 -2.74
CA LYS A 41 -3.37 -14.89 -3.27
C LYS A 41 -4.47 -15.71 -2.61
N HIS A 42 -5.04 -16.65 -3.35
CA HIS A 42 -6.08 -17.58 -2.88
C HIS A 42 -7.37 -16.95 -2.32
N THR A 43 -7.65 -15.67 -2.62
CA THR A 43 -8.96 -15.06 -2.34
C THR A 43 -9.91 -15.26 -3.51
N THR A 44 -11.15 -15.69 -3.24
CA THR A 44 -12.25 -15.75 -4.21
C THR A 44 -13.40 -14.87 -3.72
N PRO A 45 -13.81 -13.82 -4.47
CA PRO A 45 -13.25 -13.39 -5.76
C PRO A 45 -11.81 -12.86 -5.65
N ARG A 46 -11.07 -12.88 -6.76
CA ARG A 46 -9.69 -12.39 -6.83
C ARG A 46 -9.62 -10.93 -6.39
N PHE A 47 -8.81 -10.64 -5.38
CA PHE A 47 -8.57 -9.29 -4.92
C PHE A 47 -7.27 -8.72 -5.52
N GLN A 48 -7.40 -7.62 -6.24
CA GLN A 48 -6.28 -6.82 -6.74
C GLN A 48 -6.62 -5.34 -6.66
N ARG A 49 -5.65 -4.54 -6.25
CA ARG A 49 -5.72 -3.08 -6.24
C ARG A 49 -4.41 -2.51 -6.77
N VAL A 50 -4.52 -1.36 -7.41
CA VAL A 50 -3.42 -0.63 -8.02
C VAL A 50 -3.49 0.78 -7.49
N TYR A 51 -2.35 1.30 -7.04
CA TYR A 51 -2.21 2.62 -6.43
C TYR A 51 -1.08 3.37 -7.10
N SER A 52 -1.23 4.68 -7.25
CA SER A 52 -0.12 5.57 -7.61
C SER A 52 0.70 5.85 -6.35
N ILE A 53 2.02 5.78 -6.48
CA ILE A 53 2.93 6.03 -5.35
C ILE A 53 3.81 7.26 -5.60
N PRO A 54 4.33 7.89 -4.53
CA PRO A 54 5.28 8.99 -4.67
C PRO A 54 6.49 8.62 -5.53
N ALA A 55 7.11 9.62 -6.15
CA ALA A 55 8.34 9.41 -6.92
C ALA A 55 9.49 8.96 -6.01
N GLY A 56 10.35 8.07 -6.51
CA GLY A 56 11.53 7.60 -5.79
C GLY A 56 11.25 6.57 -4.69
N ILE A 57 10.05 5.99 -4.66
CA ILE A 57 9.73 4.85 -3.79
C ILE A 57 10.22 3.57 -4.43
N THR A 58 11.00 2.81 -3.67
CA THR A 58 11.49 1.48 -4.05
C THR A 58 10.70 0.39 -3.32
N PRO A 59 10.72 -0.87 -3.78
CA PRO A 59 10.09 -1.97 -3.05
C PRO A 59 10.50 -2.05 -1.56
N SER A 60 11.76 -1.73 -1.26
CA SER A 60 12.30 -1.70 0.11
C SER A 60 11.75 -0.57 1.00
N ASP A 61 11.20 0.49 0.41
CA ASP A 61 10.58 1.59 1.16
C ASP A 61 9.15 1.25 1.61
N VAL A 62 8.53 0.24 1.00
CA VAL A 62 7.15 -0.17 1.25
C VAL A 62 7.08 -1.08 2.46
N ARG A 63 6.31 -0.68 3.47
CA ARG A 63 5.94 -1.54 4.60
C ARG A 63 4.47 -1.85 4.52
N ALA A 64 4.10 -3.10 4.73
CA ALA A 64 2.71 -3.52 4.80
C ALA A 64 2.46 -4.31 6.06
N ASP A 65 1.35 -3.98 6.71
CA ASP A 65 0.83 -4.67 7.89
C ASP A 65 -0.62 -5.08 7.62
N CYS A 66 -1.03 -6.22 8.16
CA CYS A 66 -2.38 -6.74 7.98
C CYS A 66 -2.97 -7.13 9.33
N GLU A 67 -3.96 -6.36 9.75
CA GLU A 67 -4.64 -6.55 11.01
C GLU A 67 -6.15 -6.61 10.76
N ALA A 68 -6.81 -7.67 11.25
CA ALA A 68 -8.25 -7.85 11.19
C ALA A 68 -8.87 -7.63 9.78
N GLY A 69 -8.22 -8.16 8.73
CA GLY A 69 -8.69 -8.02 7.34
C GLY A 69 -8.51 -6.63 6.74
N VAL A 70 -7.72 -5.75 7.38
CA VAL A 70 -7.34 -4.45 6.84
C VAL A 70 -5.84 -4.44 6.59
N VAL A 71 -5.44 -4.28 5.33
CA VAL A 71 -4.05 -4.01 4.99
C VAL A 71 -3.77 -2.53 5.15
N THR A 72 -2.68 -2.22 5.81
CA THR A 72 -2.11 -0.88 5.95
C THR A 72 -0.76 -0.88 5.27
N ILE A 73 -0.66 -0.20 4.14
CA ILE A 73 0.60 0.03 3.43
C ILE A 73 1.10 1.43 3.82
N SER A 74 2.37 1.52 4.16
CA SER A 74 3.04 2.78 4.48
C SER A 74 4.32 2.94 3.67
N MET A 75 4.56 4.15 3.22
CA MET A 75 5.72 4.53 2.40
C MET A 75 6.22 5.88 2.90
N PRO A 76 7.53 6.15 2.88
CA PRO A 76 8.03 7.49 3.13
C PRO A 76 7.56 8.43 2.02
N ILE A 77 7.26 9.68 2.36
CA ILE A 77 7.14 10.75 1.38
C ILE A 77 8.54 11.31 1.25
N ARG A 78 9.29 10.84 0.26
CA ARG A 78 10.46 11.59 -0.20
C ARG A 78 9.89 12.85 -0.82
N GLN A 79 9.96 13.98 -0.10
CA GLN A 79 9.62 15.27 -0.68
C GLN A 79 10.31 15.33 -2.04
N PRO A 80 9.60 15.64 -3.15
CA PRO A 80 10.30 15.91 -4.38
C PRO A 80 11.30 17.01 -4.03
N GLY A 81 12.58 16.68 -4.11
CA GLY A 81 13.64 17.66 -3.90
C GLY A 81 13.28 18.81 -4.81
N THR A 82 12.95 19.95 -4.21
CA THR A 82 12.85 21.21 -4.94
C THR A 82 14.26 21.44 -5.46
N TRP A 83 14.51 21.03 -6.70
CA TRP A 83 15.66 21.49 -7.42
C TRP A 83 15.43 22.99 -7.65
N ARG A 84 16.31 23.79 -7.06
CA ARG A 84 16.51 25.18 -7.41
C ARG A 84 17.79 25.27 -8.23
#